data_AF-A0A5J4E9S2-F1
#
_entry.id   AF-A0A5J4E9S2-F1
#
_cell.length_a   1.000
_cell.length_b   1.000
_cell.length_c   1.000
_cell.angle_alpha   90.00
_cell.angle_beta   90.00
_cell.angle_gamma   90.00
#
_symmetry.space_group_name_H-M   'P 1'
#
loop_
_entity.id
_entity.type
_entity.pdbx_description
1 polymer ?
#
loop_
_entity_poly.entity_id
_entity_poly.type
_entity_poly.pdbx_seq_one_letter_code
_entity_poly.pdbx_strand_id
1 'polypeptide(L)'
;MSEDAAAAARGGLTLVTDSYSRGAVTISDLIDAQNAALSADLDAAVSLYSFVIDFMNLLRAQSNFELIMDPLAWQDWLDALEQYYREQGVAPLDAR
;
A
#
# COMPACT_ATOMS: atom_id res chain seq x y z
N MET A 1 -2.65 1.50 -12.05
CA MET A 1 -1.51 2.44 -12.17
C MET A 1 -0.17 1.70 -12.15
N SER A 2 0.24 1.04 -11.06
CA SER A 2 1.54 0.31 -11.05
C SER A 2 1.56 -0.92 -11.97
N GLU A 3 0.48 -1.70 -12.02
CA GLU A 3 0.32 -2.80 -13.01
C GLU A 3 0.33 -2.30 -14.46
N ASP A 4 -0.36 -1.18 -14.75
CA ASP A 4 -0.37 -0.61 -16.10
C ASP A 4 1.03 -0.11 -16.52
N ALA A 5 1.77 0.47 -15.58
CA ALA A 5 3.16 0.90 -15.78
C ALA A 5 4.08 -0.32 -16.03
N ALA A 6 3.92 -1.40 -15.26
CA ALA A 6 4.62 -2.66 -15.48
C ALA A 6 4.33 -3.24 -16.87
N ALA A 7 3.06 -3.30 -17.27
CA ALA A 7 2.67 -3.76 -18.60
C ALA A 7 3.28 -2.91 -19.73
N ALA A 8 3.26 -1.58 -19.57
CA ALA A 8 3.88 -0.66 -20.53
C ALA A 8 5.40 -0.85 -20.62
N ALA A 9 6.09 -1.01 -19.48
CA ALA A 9 7.53 -1.21 -19.43
C ALA A 9 7.95 -2.54 -20.06
N ARG A 10 7.20 -3.63 -19.85
CA ARG A 10 7.42 -4.92 -20.54
C ARG A 10 7.22 -4.81 -22.05
N GLY A 11 6.22 -4.04 -22.49
CA GLY A 11 6.02 -3.73 -23.91
C GLY A 11 7.20 -2.96 -24.51
N GLY A 12 7.71 -1.95 -23.80
CA GLY A 12 8.90 -1.21 -24.18
C GLY A 12 10.14 -2.10 -24.29
N LEU A 13 10.39 -2.95 -23.29
CA LEU A 13 11.48 -3.93 -23.32
C LEU A 13 11.37 -4.87 -24.54
N THR A 14 10.17 -5.32 -24.89
CA THR A 14 9.95 -6.16 -26.07
C THR A 14 10.39 -5.45 -27.35
N LEU A 15 10.00 -4.18 -27.53
CA LEU A 15 10.35 -3.38 -28.71
C LEU A 15 11.85 -3.07 -28.78
N VAL A 16 12.48 -2.77 -27.65
CA VAL A 16 13.92 -2.47 -27.56
C VAL A 16 14.74 -3.73 -27.81
N THR A 17 14.31 -4.89 -27.30
CA THR A 17 14.97 -6.19 -27.56
C THR A 17 14.97 -6.52 -29.05
N ASP A 18 13.83 -6.33 -29.70
CA ASP A 18 13.68 -6.54 -31.15
C ASP A 18 14.58 -5.57 -31.94
N SER A 19 14.63 -4.30 -31.55
CA SER A 19 15.50 -3.29 -32.18
C SER A 19 16.99 -3.56 -31.94
N TYR A 20 17.37 -4.05 -30.76
CA TYR A 20 18.74 -4.43 -30.44
C TYR A 20 19.20 -5.62 -31.29
N SER A 21 18.33 -6.62 -31.47
CA SER A 21 18.62 -7.79 -32.32
C SER A 21 18.93 -7.43 -33.78
N ARG A 22 18.39 -6.30 -34.25
CA ARG A 22 18.65 -5.73 -35.58
C ARG A 22 19.82 -4.75 -35.62
N GLY A 23 20.48 -4.50 -34.48
CA GLY A 23 21.55 -3.50 -34.36
C GLY A 23 21.08 -2.05 -34.48
N ALA A 24 19.78 -1.77 -34.31
CA ALA A 24 19.21 -0.44 -34.44
C ALA A 24 19.36 0.42 -33.16
N VAL A 25 19.62 -0.22 -32.03
CA VAL A 25 19.87 0.43 -30.73
C VAL A 25 21.10 -0.22 -30.06
N THR A 26 21.64 0.45 -29.06
CA THR A 26 22.84 -0.02 -28.35
C THR A 26 22.51 -1.05 -27.26
N ILE A 27 23.53 -1.75 -26.76
CA ILE A 27 23.36 -2.64 -25.59
C ILE A 27 22.98 -1.85 -24.33
N SER A 28 23.38 -0.57 -24.23
CA SER A 28 23.00 0.30 -23.12
C SER A 28 21.48 0.52 -23.12
N ASP A 29 20.90 0.82 -24.29
CA ASP A 29 19.45 1.02 -24.43
C ASP A 29 18.66 -0.23 -24.00
N LEU A 30 19.18 -1.41 -24.33
CA LEU A 30 18.59 -2.68 -23.89
C LEU A 30 18.66 -2.85 -22.37
N ILE A 31 19.81 -2.56 -21.75
CA ILE A 31 19.98 -2.65 -20.29
C ILE A 31 19.05 -1.65 -19.59
N ASP A 32 18.91 -0.43 -20.11
CA ASP A 32 18.02 0.58 -19.54
C ASP A 32 16.55 0.13 -19.62
N ALA A 33 16.14 -0.45 -20.74
CA ALA A 33 14.80 -1.02 -20.87
C ALA A 33 14.56 -2.21 -19.92
N GLN A 34 15.57 -3.07 -19.71
CA GLN A 34 15.48 -4.18 -18.75
C GLN A 34 15.34 -3.66 -17.31
N ASN A 35 16.14 -2.67 -16.94
CA ASN A 35 16.07 -2.03 -15.62
C ASN A 35 14.71 -1.37 -15.39
N ALA A 36 14.19 -0.65 -16.39
CA ALA A 36 12.88 -0.02 -16.31
C ALA A 36 11.74 -1.05 -16.12
N ALA A 37 11.78 -2.17 -16.87
CA ALA A 37 10.79 -3.24 -16.73
C ALA A 37 10.88 -3.90 -15.34
N LEU A 38 12.08 -4.22 -14.87
CA LEU A 38 12.28 -4.83 -13.55
C LEU A 38 11.82 -3.90 -12.42
N SER A 39 12.16 -2.60 -12.49
CA SER A 39 11.73 -1.63 -11.49
C SER A 39 10.21 -1.51 -11.45
N ALA A 40 9.55 -1.43 -12.62
CA ALA A 40 8.10 -1.33 -12.68
C ALA A 40 7.40 -2.60 -12.15
N ASP A 41 7.97 -3.78 -12.41
CA ASP A 41 7.47 -5.04 -11.86
C ASP A 41 7.60 -5.09 -10.32
N LEU A 42 8.72 -4.62 -9.78
CA LEU A 42 8.93 -4.52 -8.33
C LEU A 42 7.95 -3.53 -7.69
N ASP A 43 7.78 -2.36 -8.29
CA ASP A 43 6.84 -1.32 -7.82
C ASP A 43 5.39 -1.83 -7.84
N ALA A 44 5.00 -2.56 -8.88
CA ALA A 44 3.70 -3.21 -8.94
C ALA A 44 3.53 -4.27 -7.84
N ALA A 45 4.56 -5.09 -7.60
CA ALA A 45 4.51 -6.14 -6.57
C ALA A 45 4.37 -5.57 -5.15
N VAL A 46 4.99 -4.43 -4.85
CA VAL A 46 4.93 -3.81 -3.51
C VAL A 46 3.79 -2.81 -3.35
N SER A 47 3.12 -2.41 -4.44
CA SER A 47 2.04 -1.40 -4.43
C SER A 47 0.93 -1.69 -3.42
N LEU A 48 0.53 -2.94 -3.26
CA LEU A 48 -0.49 -3.33 -2.28
C LEU A 48 -0.02 -3.08 -0.84
N TYR A 49 1.23 -3.40 -0.53
CA TYR A 49 1.78 -3.18 0.80
C TYR A 49 1.89 -1.69 1.13
N SER A 50 2.35 -0.88 0.17
CA SER A 50 2.37 0.58 0.33
C SER A 50 0.97 1.13 0.60
N PHE A 51 -0.04 0.68 -0.16
CA PHE A 51 -1.43 1.05 0.09
C PHE A 51 -1.90 0.69 1.50
N VAL A 52 -1.63 -0.53 1.97
CA VAL A 52 -2.04 -0.96 3.32
C VAL A 52 -1.35 -0.12 4.40
N ILE A 53 -0.06 0.19 4.24
CA ILE A 53 0.69 1.05 5.18
C ILE A 53 0.09 2.46 5.20
N ASP A 54 -0.17 3.05 4.03
CA ASP A 54 -0.75 4.38 3.91
C ASP A 54 -2.15 4.44 4.50
N PHE A 55 -2.95 3.40 4.27
CA PHE A 55 -4.28 3.26 4.85
C PHE A 55 -4.23 3.19 6.38
N MET A 56 -3.32 2.39 6.94
CA MET A 56 -3.13 2.31 8.40
C MET A 56 -2.67 3.65 9.00
N ASN A 57 -1.82 4.39 8.29
CA ASN A 57 -1.39 5.73 8.70
C ASN A 57 -2.55 6.73 8.69
N LEU A 58 -3.43 6.66 7.69
CA LEU A 58 -4.65 7.48 7.60
C LEU A 58 -5.62 7.19 8.75
N LEU A 59 -5.84 5.93 9.09
CA LEU A 59 -6.68 5.53 10.23
C LEU A 59 -6.09 6.05 11.55
N ARG A 60 -4.78 5.90 11.75
CA ARG A 60 -4.08 6.42 12.93
C ARG A 60 -4.19 7.94 13.05
N ALA A 61 -4.00 8.69 11.95
CA ALA A 61 -4.09 10.15 11.96
C ALA A 61 -5.48 10.65 12.36
N GLN A 62 -6.53 9.90 12.03
CA GLN A 62 -7.91 10.20 12.40
C GLN A 62 -8.33 9.61 13.75
N SER A 63 -7.48 8.78 14.38
CA SER A 63 -7.83 7.98 15.56
C SER A 63 -9.10 7.14 15.37
N ASN A 64 -9.46 6.81 14.14
CA ASN A 64 -10.62 5.97 13.80
C ASN A 64 -10.12 4.65 13.22
N PHE A 65 -10.40 3.56 13.92
CA PHE A 65 -10.02 2.19 13.53
C PHE A 65 -11.24 1.31 13.26
N GLU A 66 -12.45 1.88 13.13
CA GLU A 66 -13.70 1.14 12.95
C GLU A 66 -13.71 0.27 11.68
N LEU A 67 -12.99 0.68 10.63
CA LEU A 67 -12.89 -0.05 9.37
C LEU A 67 -12.05 -1.34 9.45
N ILE A 68 -11.24 -1.49 10.50
CA ILE A 68 -10.33 -2.63 10.68
C ILE A 68 -10.53 -3.38 12.00
N MET A 69 -11.23 -2.80 12.97
CA MET A 69 -11.62 -3.50 14.18
C MET A 69 -12.82 -4.40 13.91
N ASP A 70 -12.82 -5.56 14.57
CA ASP A 70 -14.04 -6.37 14.70
C ASP A 70 -15.10 -5.50 15.40
N PRO A 71 -16.29 -5.30 14.80
CA PRO A 71 -17.37 -4.54 15.42
C PRO A 71 -17.72 -5.02 16.84
N LEU A 72 -17.55 -6.32 17.12
CA LEU A 72 -17.80 -6.89 18.44
C LEU A 72 -16.70 -6.51 19.44
N ALA A 73 -15.43 -6.48 19.00
CA ALA A 73 -14.31 -6.12 19.86
C ALA A 73 -14.33 -4.65 20.32
N TRP A 74 -14.94 -3.76 19.53
CA TRP A 74 -15.11 -2.35 19.91
C TRP A 74 -16.10 -2.18 21.06
N GLN A 75 -17.24 -2.88 21.01
CA GLN A 75 -18.22 -2.87 22.10
C GLN A 75 -17.65 -3.50 23.37
N ASP A 76 -16.95 -4.62 23.24
CA ASP A 76 -16.26 -5.25 24.38
C ASP A 76 -15.21 -4.31 25.02
N TRP A 77 -14.48 -3.55 24.20
CA TRP A 77 -13.52 -2.56 24.69
C TRP A 77 -14.20 -1.36 25.38
N LEU A 78 -15.30 -0.85 24.82
CA LEU A 78 -16.08 0.23 25.43
C LEU A 78 -16.66 -0.20 26.78
N ASP A 79 -17.22 -1.40 26.87
CA ASP A 79 -17.77 -1.96 28.11
C ASP A 79 -16.68 -2.09 29.20
N ALA A 80 -15.49 -2.57 28.82
CA ALA A 80 -14.34 -2.65 29.71
C ALA A 80 -13.86 -1.27 30.19
N LEU A 81 -13.87 -0.27 29.29
CA LEU A 81 -13.51 1.11 29.61
C LEU A 81 -14.51 1.72 30.61
N GLU A 82 -15.81 1.56 30.38
CA GLU A 82 -16.85 2.02 31.32
C GLU A 82 -16.74 1.36 32.69
N GLN A 83 -16.45 0.06 32.73
CA GLN A 83 -16.22 -0.65 33.98
C GLN A 83 -15.02 -0.06 34.74
N TYR A 84 -13.91 0.19 34.07
CA TYR A 84 -12.73 0.83 34.67
C TYR A 84 -13.06 2.22 35.25
N TYR A 85 -13.79 3.06 34.51
CA TYR A 85 -14.22 4.39 35.00
C TYR A 85 -15.10 4.31 36.25
N ARG A 86 -16.04 3.35 36.29
CA ARG A 86 -16.88 3.08 37.47
C ARG A 86 -16.06 2.65 38.68
N GLU A 87 -15.08 1.77 38.50
CA GLU A 87 -14.23 1.28 39.58
C GLU A 87 -13.30 2.37 40.15
N GLN A 88 -12.84 3.29 39.31
CA GLN A 88 -11.95 4.40 39.71
C GLN A 88 -12.71 5.66 40.18
N GLY A 89 -14.05 5.69 40.08
CA GLY A 89 -14.87 6.82 40.46
C GLY A 89 -14.67 8.08 39.61
N VAL A 90 -14.15 7.92 38.39
CA VAL A 90 -13.89 9.02 37.44
C VAL A 90 -15.05 9.06 36.43
N ALA A 91 -15.59 10.25 36.14
CA ALA A 91 -16.66 10.40 35.16
C ALA A 91 -16.17 10.00 33.75
N PRO A 92 -16.98 9.29 32.94
CA PRO A 92 -16.61 8.96 31.57
C PRO A 92 -16.29 10.23 30.77
N LEU A 93 -15.31 10.17 29.87
CA LEU A 93 -15.10 11.23 28.89
C LEU A 93 -16.34 11.27 27.99
N ASP A 94 -17.08 12.38 28.00
CA ASP A 94 -18.19 12.63 27.08
C ASP A 94 -17.65 12.58 25.63
N ALA A 95 -17.84 11.45 24.96
CA ALA A 95 -17.55 11.31 23.55
C ALA A 95 -18.65 12.04 22.75
N ARG A 96 -18.31 13.19 22.18
CA ARG A 96 -19.09 13.85 21.13
C ARG A 96 -18.57 13.46 19.76
#